data_AF-A0A0R3VV08-F1
#
_entry.id   AF-A0A0R3VV08-F1
#
_cell.length_a   1.000
_cell.length_b   1.000
_cell.length_c   1.000
_cell.angle_alpha   90.00
_cell.angle_beta   90.00
_cell.angle_gamma   90.00
#
_symmetry.space_group_name_H-M   'P 1'
#
loop_
_entity.id
_entity.type
_entity.pdbx_description
1 polymer ?
#
loop_
_entity_poly.entity_id
_entity_poly.type
_entity_poly.pdbx_seq_one_letter_code
_entity_poly.pdbx_strand_id
1 'polypeptide(L)' 'MSELPTEAEYEERFKSRFSIDDEEFTAYVNEPSPSPPIFEKWISRSPRPQPSAIRRGFRKSRHSCRNDEQPHRTD' A
#
# COMPACT_ATOMS: atom_id res chain seq x y z
N MET A 1 -16.00 -35.54 -17.20
CA MET A 1 -15.15 -34.39 -16.81
C MET A 1 -14.96 -33.56 -18.06
N SER A 2 -15.20 -32.25 -18.00
CA SER A 2 -14.98 -31.37 -19.14
C SER A 2 -13.49 -31.37 -19.48
N GLU A 3 -13.13 -31.68 -20.73
CA GLU A 3 -11.76 -31.47 -21.22
C GLU A 3 -11.43 -29.99 -21.12
N LEU A 4 -10.27 -29.69 -20.52
CA LEU A 4 -9.73 -28.35 -20.58
C LEU A 4 -9.14 -28.15 -21.97
N PRO A 5 -9.41 -27.00 -22.62
CA PRO A 5 -8.79 -26.67 -23.88
C PRO A 5 -7.27 -26.75 -23.79
N THR A 6 -6.64 -27.10 -24.91
CA THR A 6 -5.18 -27.08 -25.03
C THR A 6 -4.66 -25.65 -25.15
N GLU A 7 -3.37 -25.46 -24.92
CA GLU A 7 -2.73 -24.14 -25.00
C GLU A 7 -2.91 -23.49 -26.37
N ALA A 8 -2.77 -24.26 -27.45
CA ALA A 8 -2.97 -23.79 -28.83
C ALA A 8 -4.41 -23.31 -29.07
N GLU A 9 -5.41 -23.98 -28.49
CA GLU A 9 -6.81 -23.56 -28.61
C GLU A 9 -7.07 -22.25 -27.86
N TYR A 10 -6.38 -22.00 -26.75
CA TYR A 10 -6.45 -20.71 -26.05
C TYR A 10 -5.77 -19.60 -26.83
N GLU A 11 -4.59 -19.85 -27.40
CA GLU A 11 -3.88 -18.88 -28.24
C GLU A 11 -4.72 -18.46 -29.46
N GLU A 12 -5.40 -19.41 -30.10
CA GLU A 12 -6.28 -19.11 -31.23
C GLU A 12 -7.49 -18.27 -30.78
N ARG A 13 -8.15 -18.66 -29.68
CA ARG A 13 -9.34 -17.95 -29.16
C ARG A 13 -9.05 -16.53 -28.71
N PHE A 14 -7.86 -16.29 -28.15
CA PHE A 14 -7.47 -14.99 -27.62
C PHE A 14 -6.44 -14.27 -28.51
N LYS A 15 -6.36 -14.63 -29.79
CA LYS A 15 -5.41 -14.06 -30.73
C LYS A 15 -5.53 -12.53 -30.89
N SER A 16 -6.75 -12.01 -30.78
CA SER A 16 -7.03 -10.56 -30.84
C SER A 16 -6.94 -9.86 -29.48
N ARG A 17 -6.61 -10.57 -28.39
CA ARG A 17 -6.65 -9.99 -27.04
C ARG A 17 -5.78 -8.74 -26.94
N PHE A 18 -6.36 -7.66 -26.41
CA PHE A 18 -5.73 -6.34 -26.31
C PHE A 18 -5.41 -5.65 -27.65
N SER A 19 -6.00 -6.11 -28.77
CA SER A 19 -5.94 -5.40 -30.05
C SER A 19 -7.15 -4.47 -30.22
N ILE A 20 -7.19 -3.73 -31.33
CA ILE A 20 -8.36 -2.91 -31.71
C ILE A 20 -9.57 -3.79 -32.08
N ASP A 21 -9.34 -5.05 -32.45
CA ASP A 21 -10.41 -6.01 -32.79
C ASP A 21 -11.05 -6.63 -31.52
N ASP A 22 -10.47 -6.36 -30.33
CA ASP A 22 -11.02 -6.78 -29.05
C ASP A 22 -12.04 -5.75 -28.56
N GLU A 23 -13.33 -6.09 -28.71
CA GLU A 23 -14.46 -5.25 -28.30
C GLU A 23 -14.45 -4.96 -26.79
N GLU A 24 -14.03 -5.92 -25.96
CA GLU A 24 -13.95 -5.75 -24.50
C GLU A 24 -12.84 -4.77 -24.13
N PHE A 25 -11.66 -4.94 -24.73
CA PHE A 25 -10.54 -4.04 -24.52
C PHE A 25 -10.83 -2.63 -25.00
N THR A 26 -11.38 -2.48 -26.20
CA THR A 26 -11.72 -1.15 -26.75
C THR A 26 -12.81 -0.47 -25.92
N ALA A 27 -13.81 -1.19 -25.43
CA ALA A 27 -14.79 -0.64 -24.50
C ALA A 27 -14.13 -0.14 -23.20
N TYR A 28 -13.24 -0.94 -22.60
CA TYR A 28 -12.53 -0.58 -21.37
C TYR A 28 -11.64 0.66 -21.55
N VAL A 29 -10.92 0.77 -22.67
CA VAL A 29 -10.06 1.94 -22.96
C VAL A 29 -10.87 3.23 -23.08
N ASN A 30 -12.10 3.15 -23.57
CA ASN A 30 -12.99 4.29 -23.71
C ASN A 30 -13.73 4.66 -22.41
N GLU A 31 -13.69 3.81 -21.39
CA GLU A 31 -14.33 4.07 -20.10
C GLU A 31 -13.57 5.18 -19.34
N PRO A 32 -14.26 6.19 -18.80
CA PRO A 32 -13.61 7.18 -17.95
C PRO A 32 -13.07 6.50 -16.69
N SER A 33 -11.94 6.99 -16.18
CA SER A 33 -11.36 6.45 -14.95
C SER A 33 -12.36 6.50 -13.80
N PRO A 34 -12.68 5.36 -13.15
CA PRO A 34 -13.68 5.33 -12.11
C PRO A 34 -13.24 6.19 -10.93
N SER A 35 -14.17 6.97 -10.38
CA SER A 35 -13.91 7.73 -9.16
C SER A 35 -13.69 6.77 -7.98
N PRO A 36 -12.76 7.06 -7.06
CA PRO A 36 -12.59 6.25 -5.86
C PRO A 36 -13.91 6.19 -5.06
N PRO A 37 -14.22 5.06 -4.41
CA PRO A 37 -15.45 4.92 -3.64
C PRO A 37 -15.47 5.88 -2.46
N ILE A 38 -16.59 6.58 -2.26
CA ILE A 38 -16.81 7.50 -1.15
C ILE A 38 -17.65 6.78 -0.08
N PHE A 39 -17.15 6.72 1.14
CA PHE A 39 -17.87 6.15 2.28
C PHE A 39 -18.40 7.27 3.18
N GLU A 40 -19.71 7.50 3.16
CA GLU A 40 -20.35 8.43 4.09
C GLU A 40 -20.32 7.89 5.52
N LYS A 41 -20.17 8.81 6.49
CA LYS A 41 -20.24 8.51 7.93
C LYS A 41 -19.26 7.41 8.36
N TRP A 42 -18.08 7.35 7.74
CA TRP A 42 -17.01 6.44 8.12
C TRP A 42 -16.61 6.68 9.58
N ILE A 43 -16.97 5.76 10.48
CA ILE A 43 -16.58 5.83 11.88
C ILE A 43 -15.13 5.36 11.96
N SER A 44 -14.20 6.32 12.07
CA SER A 44 -12.82 6.02 12.40
C SER A 44 -12.79 5.22 13.70
N ARG A 45 -12.13 4.06 13.71
CA ARG A 45 -11.81 3.36 14.95
C ARG A 45 -10.91 4.29 15.76
N SER A 46 -11.49 5.06 16.70
CA SER A 46 -10.70 5.89 17.59
C SER A 46 -9.70 4.98 18.32
N PRO A 47 -8.43 5.38 18.51
CA PRO A 47 -7.61 4.72 19.51
C PRO A 47 -8.32 4.92 20.84
N ARG A 48 -8.95 3.85 21.35
CA ARG A 48 -9.52 3.82 22.70
C ARG A 48 -8.42 4.36 23.64
N PRO A 49 -8.68 5.39 24.46
CA PRO A 49 -7.70 5.83 25.45
C PRO A 49 -7.36 4.62 26.32
N GLN A 50 -6.13 4.13 26.24
CA GLN A 50 -5.64 3.11 27.15
C GLN A 50 -5.60 3.75 28.54
N PRO A 51 -6.23 3.17 29.58
CA PRO A 51 -6.22 3.71 30.93
C PRO A 51 -4.82 3.82 31.58
N SER A 52 -3.75 3.40 30.90
CA SER A 52 -2.38 3.43 31.41
C SER A 52 -1.63 4.76 31.19
N ALA A 53 -2.24 5.76 30.54
CA ALA A 53 -1.62 7.07 30.33
C ALA A 53 -1.58 7.98 31.59
N ILE A 54 -2.05 7.51 32.76
CA ILE A 54 -2.00 8.26 34.03
C ILE A 54 -1.03 7.59 35.01
N ARG A 55 0.17 7.15 34.60
CA ARG A 55 1.21 6.68 35.56
C ARG A 55 2.65 6.81 35.07
N ARG A 56 3.06 7.84 34.33
CA ARG A 56 4.51 8.13 34.22
C ARG A 56 4.78 9.63 34.30
N GLY A 57 5.39 9.98 35.41
CA GLY A 57 5.69 11.34 35.80
C GLY A 57 6.46 12.10 34.73
N PHE A 58 6.04 13.35 34.56
CA PHE A 58 6.96 14.45 34.35
C PHE A 58 8.16 14.28 35.30
N ARG A 59 9.34 13.91 34.77
CA ARG A 59 10.68 14.35 35.21
C ARG A 59 11.79 13.52 34.55
N LYS A 60 12.62 14.24 33.75
CA LYS A 60 14.07 14.03 33.52
C LYS A 60 14.43 12.76 32.72
N SER A 61 15.33 12.71 31.73
CA SER A 61 16.47 13.52 31.32
C SER A 61 16.76 13.22 29.84
N ARG A 62 16.91 14.22 28.97
CA ARG A 62 17.21 14.05 27.53
C ARG A 62 18.69 14.24 27.17
N HIS A 63 19.63 13.91 28.04
CA HIS A 63 21.04 14.13 27.73
C HIS A 63 21.90 12.96 28.21
N SER A 64 22.14 11.96 27.35
CA SER A 64 23.28 11.06 27.49
C SER A 64 23.98 10.74 26.16
N CYS A 65 23.70 11.47 25.09
CA CYS A 65 24.45 11.38 23.85
C CYS A 65 25.35 12.62 23.75
N ARG A 66 26.42 12.66 24.53
CA ARG A 66 27.49 13.64 24.35
C ARG A 66 28.76 12.85 24.00
N ASN A 67 28.94 12.66 22.69
CA ASN A 67 30.24 12.39 22.11
C ASN A 67 31.08 13.63 22.39
N ASP A 68 32.10 13.51 23.24
CA ASP A 68 33.19 14.47 23.26
C ASP A 68 34.46 13.67 22.95
N GLU A 69 34.97 13.96 21.77
CA GLU A 69 36.17 13.47 21.12
C GLU A 69 37.37 13.69 22.05
N GLN A 70 38.26 12.70 22.19
CA GLN A 70 39.57 12.92 22.80
C GLN A 70 40.52 13.50 21.74
N PRO A 71 41.06 14.72 21.91
CA PRO A 71 42.26 15.11 21.18
C PRO A 71 43.49 14.54 21.87
N HIS A 72 44.28 13.87 21.05
CA HIS A 72 45.63 13.36 21.31
C HIS A 72 46.53 14.48 21.85
N ARG A 73 47.21 14.24 22.97
CA ARG A 73 48.29 15.13 23.44
C ARG A 73 49.57 14.82 22.67
N THR A 74 50.12 15.86 22.05
CA THR A 74 51.47 15.94 21.48
C THR A 74 52.49 16.39 22.54
N ASP A 75 53.72 15.90 22.35
CA ASP A 75 55.01 16.16 23.03
C ASP A 75 55.14 15.76 24.51
#